data_AF-W4Q514-F1
#
_entry.id   AF-W4Q514-F1
#
_cell.length_a   1.000
_cell.length_b   1.000
_cell.length_c   1.000
_cell.angle_alpha   90.00
_cell.angle_beta   90.00
_cell.angle_gamma   90.00
#
_symmetry.space_group_name_H-M   'P 1'
#
loop_
_entity.id
_entity.type
_entity.pdbx_description
1 polymer ?
#
loop_
_entity_poly.entity_id
_entity_poly.type
_entity_poly.pdbx_seq_one_letter_code
_entity_poly.pdbx_strand_id
1 'polypeptide(L)' 'MTTIEDVAKELEQFIGHHDLAEEWLHNDIVKMKIAMSYDDWLDDIDDHKLHLTLKEHIETCLDEPRYIGIDEKP' A
#
# COMPACT_ATOMS: atom_id res chain seq x y z
N MET A 1 -12.95 -1.35 -5.18
CA MET A 1 -11.98 -0.66 -6.03
C MET A 1 -11.49 0.57 -5.30
N THR A 2 -10.24 0.52 -4.94
CA THR A 2 -9.52 1.46 -4.10
C THR A 2 -8.89 2.52 -4.99
N THR A 3 -8.94 3.79 -4.57
CA THR A 3 -8.39 4.88 -5.37
C THR A 3 -7.04 5.35 -4.82
N ILE A 4 -6.30 6.10 -5.64
CA ILE A 4 -5.06 6.74 -5.18
C ILE A 4 -5.30 7.77 -4.07
N GLU A 5 -6.52 8.33 -3.96
CA GLU A 5 -6.91 9.26 -2.90
C GLU A 5 -7.13 8.51 -1.58
N ASP A 6 -7.74 7.33 -1.63
CA ASP A 6 -7.89 6.45 -0.46
C ASP A 6 -6.51 6.02 0.07
N VAL A 7 -5.61 5.62 -0.84
CA VAL A 7 -4.23 5.28 -0.48
C VAL A 7 -3.54 6.49 0.13
N ALA A 8 -3.59 7.66 -0.51
CA ALA A 8 -2.93 8.87 -0.01
C ALA A 8 -3.37 9.21 1.42
N LYS A 9 -4.66 9.15 1.71
CA LYS A 9 -5.23 9.45 3.04
C LYS A 9 -4.73 8.48 4.12
N GLU A 10 -4.60 7.20 3.81
CA GLU A 10 -4.04 6.23 4.75
C GLU A 10 -2.53 6.37 4.87
N LEU A 11 -1.83 6.66 3.76
CA LEU A 11 -0.39 6.89 3.72
C LEU A 11 0.06 8.09 4.55
N GLU A 12 -0.76 9.15 4.59
CA GLU A 12 -0.54 10.34 5.44
C GLU A 12 -0.39 9.98 6.93
N GLN A 13 -1.01 8.90 7.39
CA GLN A 13 -0.91 8.46 8.79
C GLN A 13 0.47 7.87 9.13
N PHE A 14 1.28 7.53 8.13
CA PHE A 14 2.61 6.96 8.29
C PHE A 14 3.74 8.00 8.12
N ILE A 15 3.39 9.25 7.77
CA ILE A 15 4.38 10.34 7.67
C ILE A 15 5.03 10.56 9.03
N GLY A 16 6.37 10.55 9.06
CA GLY A 16 7.16 10.68 10.29
C GLY A 16 7.36 9.36 11.06
N HIS A 17 6.68 8.28 10.64
CA HIS A 17 6.90 6.92 11.16
C HIS A 17 7.68 6.04 10.18
N HIS A 18 7.58 6.31 8.87
CA HIS A 18 8.27 5.56 7.83
C HIS A 18 8.86 6.50 6.76
N ASP A 19 10.14 6.33 6.43
CA ASP A 19 10.85 7.22 5.49
C ASP A 19 10.22 7.19 4.08
N LEU A 20 9.72 6.02 3.67
CA LEU A 20 9.06 5.83 2.37
C LEU A 20 7.65 6.45 2.30
N ALA A 21 6.99 6.70 3.43
CA ALA A 21 5.61 7.19 3.42
C ALA A 21 5.51 8.58 2.78
N GLU A 22 6.44 9.49 3.07
CA GLU A 22 6.45 10.81 2.45
C GLU A 22 6.77 10.73 0.94
N GLU A 23 7.77 9.92 0.56
CA GLU A 23 8.14 9.72 -0.84
C GLU A 23 6.96 9.15 -1.66
N TRP A 24 6.29 8.15 -1.12
CA TRP A 24 5.21 7.44 -1.79
C TRP A 24 3.93 8.27 -1.86
N LEU A 25 3.69 9.17 -0.90
CA LEU A 25 2.55 10.09 -0.95
C LEU A 25 2.60 10.97 -2.21
N HIS A 26 3.81 11.39 -2.59
CA HIS A 26 4.06 12.21 -3.77
C HIS A 26 4.20 11.40 -5.08
N ASN A 27 4.08 10.08 -5.02
CA ASN A 27 4.26 9.20 -6.17
C ASN A 27 2.95 8.50 -6.57
N ASP A 28 2.26 9.05 -7.56
CA ASP A 28 0.98 8.50 -8.05
C ASP A 28 1.10 7.08 -8.61
N ILE A 29 2.25 6.70 -9.17
CA ILE A 29 2.48 5.33 -9.67
C ILE A 29 2.51 4.35 -8.49
N VAL A 30 3.16 4.71 -7.39
CA VAL A 30 3.23 3.87 -6.19
C VAL A 30 1.86 3.75 -5.54
N LYS A 31 1.13 4.86 -5.37
CA LYS A 31 -0.25 4.83 -4.85
C LYS A 31 -1.17 3.98 -5.71
N MET A 32 -1.04 4.07 -7.05
CA MET A 32 -1.82 3.23 -7.97
C MET A 32 -1.46 1.75 -7.83
N LYS A 33 -0.17 1.40 -7.68
CA LYS A 33 0.26 0.02 -7.44
C LYS A 33 -0.25 -0.54 -6.12
N ILE A 34 -0.23 0.25 -5.05
CA ILE A 34 -0.80 -0.13 -3.74
C ILE A 34 -2.30 -0.38 -3.87
N ALA A 35 -3.03 0.53 -4.52
CA ALA A 35 -4.47 0.41 -4.72
C ALA A 35 -4.83 -0.87 -5.52
N MET A 36 -4.13 -1.12 -6.63
CA MET A 36 -4.32 -2.34 -7.43
C MET A 36 -3.97 -3.60 -6.61
N SER A 37 -2.84 -3.60 -5.90
CA SER A 37 -2.44 -4.75 -5.08
C SER A 37 -3.44 -5.03 -3.96
N TYR A 38 -4.03 -4.01 -3.34
CA TYR A 38 -5.04 -4.18 -2.32
C TYR A 38 -6.37 -4.66 -2.91
N ASP A 39 -6.78 -4.15 -4.07
CA ASP A 39 -7.97 -4.64 -4.76
C ASP A 39 -7.80 -6.10 -5.24
N ASP A 40 -6.64 -6.46 -5.79
CA ASP A 40 -6.31 -7.84 -6.17
C ASP A 40 -6.34 -8.74 -4.93
N TRP A 41 -5.77 -8.27 -3.82
CA TRP A 41 -5.81 -8.99 -2.55
C TRP A 41 -7.25 -9.14 -2.02
N LEU A 42 -8.10 -8.11 -2.15
CA LEU A 42 -9.54 -8.11 -1.82
C LEU A 42 -10.32 -9.15 -2.63
N ASP A 43 -9.97 -9.35 -3.88
CA ASP A 43 -10.60 -10.34 -4.76
C ASP A 43 -10.17 -11.78 -4.40
N ASP A 44 -8.96 -11.97 -3.85
CA ASP A 44 -8.43 -13.26 -3.39
C ASP A 44 -8.92 -13.68 -1.98
N ILE A 45 -9.53 -12.78 -1.18
CA ILE A 45 -9.92 -13.05 0.23
C ILE A 45 -11.08 -14.05 0.37
N ASP A 46 -11.76 -14.44 -0.71
CA ASP A 46 -12.82 -15.47 -0.62
C ASP A 46 -12.27 -16.81 -0.03
N ASP A 47 -10.94 -17.01 -0.01
CA ASP A 47 -10.25 -18.14 0.63
C ASP A 47 -9.45 -17.79 1.92
N HIS A 48 -9.21 -16.51 2.23
CA HIS A 48 -8.30 -16.09 3.29
C HIS A 48 -9.02 -15.49 4.52
N LYS A 49 -9.01 -16.17 5.67
CA LYS A 49 -9.66 -15.75 6.93
C LYS A 49 -9.11 -14.46 7.58
N LEU A 50 -8.20 -13.76 6.93
CA LEU A 50 -7.58 -12.53 7.41
C LEU A 50 -8.04 -11.41 6.48
N HIS A 51 -8.85 -10.49 6.99
CA HIS A 51 -9.24 -9.26 6.31
C HIS A 51 -8.28 -8.15 6.76
N LEU A 52 -7.24 -7.87 5.99
CA LEU A 52 -6.42 -6.67 6.16
C LEU A 52 -7.25 -5.46 5.73
N THR A 53 -7.17 -4.41 6.52
CA THR A 53 -7.60 -3.08 6.13
C THR A 53 -6.60 -2.47 5.15
N LEU A 54 -7.02 -1.46 4.38
CA LEU A 54 -6.12 -0.71 3.49
C LEU A 54 -4.89 -0.18 4.23
N LYS A 55 -5.07 0.24 5.49
CA LYS A 55 -3.98 0.69 6.35
C LYS A 55 -2.96 -0.40 6.63
N GLU A 56 -3.40 -1.59 7.03
CA GLU A 56 -2.52 -2.73 7.32
C GLU A 56 -1.83 -3.24 6.04
N HIS A 57 -2.51 -3.17 4.90
CA HIS A 57 -1.91 -3.47 3.60
C HIS A 57 -0.82 -2.46 3.23
N ILE A 58 -1.06 -1.17 3.45
CA ILE A 58 -0.06 -0.11 3.24
C ILE A 58 1.14 -0.30 4.16
N GLU A 59 0.92 -0.60 5.44
CA GLU A 59 1.98 -0.92 6.40
C GLU A 59 2.84 -2.09 5.90
N THR A 60 2.19 -3.16 5.44
CA THR A 60 2.89 -4.31 4.83
C THR A 60 3.69 -3.92 3.58
N CYS A 61 3.13 -3.05 2.73
CA CYS A 61 3.86 -2.55 1.56
C CYS A 61 5.06 -1.68 1.95
N LEU A 62 4.93 -0.85 2.98
CA LEU A 62 6.02 0.01 3.47
C LEU A 62 7.17 -0.84 4.06
N ASP A 63 6.84 -1.88 4.83
CA ASP A 63 7.81 -2.82 5.41
C ASP A 63 8.47 -3.69 4.34
N GLU A 64 7.74 -4.06 3.29
CA GLU A 64 8.19 -4.95 2.21
C GLU A 64 7.78 -4.41 0.82
N PRO A 65 8.48 -3.37 0.30
CA PRO A 65 8.15 -2.70 -0.97
C PRO A 65 8.07 -3.63 -2.20
N ARG A 66 8.70 -4.80 -2.11
CA ARG A 66 8.63 -5.86 -3.13
C ARG A 66 7.21 -6.32 -3.44
N TYR A 67 6.26 -6.20 -2.50
CA TYR A 67 4.86 -6.58 -2.72
C TYR A 67 4.19 -5.76 -3.83
N ILE A 68 4.66 -4.53 -4.05
CA ILE A 68 4.19 -3.66 -5.13
C ILE A 68 5.22 -3.53 -6.26
N GLY A 69 6.20 -4.44 -6.31
CA GLY A 69 7.26 -4.47 -7.31
C GLY A 69 8.13 -3.22 -7.28
N ILE A 70 8.45 -2.73 -6.08
CA ILE A 70 9.50 -1.75 -5.84
C ILE A 70 10.65 -2.52 -5.19
N ASP A 71 11.72 -2.78 -5.93
CA ASP A 71 12.95 -3.29 -5.34
C ASP A 71 13.55 -2.18 -4.47
N GLU A 72 13.75 -2.48 -3.18
CA GLU A 72 14.73 -1.72 -2.39
C GLU A 72 16.06 -1.82 -3.14
N LYS A 73 16.57 -0.67 -3.60
CA LYS A 73 17.89 -0.64 -4.25
C LYS A 73 18.92 -1.26 -3.29
N PRO A 74 19.87 -2.06 -3.81
CA PRO A 74 20.83 -2.84 -3.02
C PRO A 74 21.78 -1.99 -2.18
#